data_AF-A0A074ZKC6-F1
#
_entry.id   AF-A0A074ZKC6-F1
#
_cell.length_a   1.000
_cell.length_b   1.000
_cell.length_c   1.000
_cell.angle_alpha   90.00
_cell.angle_beta   90.00
_cell.angle_gamma   90.00
#
_symmetry.space_group_name_H-M   'P 1'
#
loop_
_entity.id
_entity.type
_entity.pdbx_description
1 polymer ?
#
loop_
_entity_poly.entity_id
_entity_poly.type
_entity_poly.pdbx_seq_one_letter_code
_entity_poly.pdbx_strand_id
1 'polypeptide(L)'
;MTHPVKEFVRRISTLDIEQYPEWNLNAPLPRLPVPKLKNTLDRYLRLVAPVVAPDAYERTRKIVEEFGRPGGEGERLQKLLEEFAEKQLNWVTDWWLDDMYLMNPLPLPINSSPGMVFPRHSFISSRQQLRFAAQLISGILDYKTILDTLQSFFLVR
;
A
#
# COMPACT_ATOMS: atom_id res chain seq x y z
N MET A 1 -9.48 15.95 -32.73
CA MET A 1 -8.72 16.85 -31.84
C MET A 1 -8.01 15.97 -30.83
N THR A 2 -6.70 15.99 -30.80
CA THR A 2 -5.85 15.21 -29.89
C THR A 2 -6.08 15.72 -28.47
N HIS A 3 -6.55 14.86 -27.56
CA HIS A 3 -6.77 15.22 -26.16
C HIS A 3 -5.41 15.26 -25.45
N PRO A 4 -4.84 16.45 -25.15
CA PRO A 4 -3.47 16.57 -24.66
C PRO A 4 -3.27 15.86 -23.32
N VAL A 5 -4.34 15.73 -22.54
CA VAL A 5 -4.37 14.99 -21.27
C VAL A 5 -4.21 13.48 -21.49
N LYS A 6 -4.85 12.89 -22.51
CA LYS A 6 -4.70 11.45 -22.81
C LYS A 6 -3.27 11.12 -23.23
N GLU A 7 -2.64 12.00 -24.02
CA GLU A 7 -1.26 11.82 -24.48
C GLU A 7 -0.25 12.06 -23.36
N PHE A 8 -0.49 13.05 -22.49
CA PHE A 8 0.28 13.29 -21.29
C PHE A 8 0.21 12.09 -20.34
N VAL A 9 -1.00 11.65 -19.96
CA VAL A 9 -1.21 10.47 -19.10
C VAL A 9 -0.54 9.23 -19.70
N ARG A 10 -0.66 8.99 -21.01
CA ARG A 10 0.03 7.89 -21.68
C ARG A 10 1.54 7.98 -21.50
N ARG A 11 2.15 9.16 -21.66
CA ARG A 11 3.60 9.36 -21.57
C ARG A 11 4.14 9.13 -20.16
N ILE A 12 3.46 9.64 -19.13
CA ILE A 12 3.84 9.40 -17.73
C ILE A 12 3.52 7.98 -17.26
N SER A 13 2.43 7.36 -17.74
CA SER A 13 2.11 5.95 -17.42
C SER A 13 3.01 4.94 -18.12
N THR A 14 3.70 5.33 -19.20
CA THR A 14 4.67 4.46 -19.90
C THR A 14 6.09 4.60 -19.37
N LEU A 15 6.36 5.55 -18.46
CA LEU A 15 7.65 5.70 -17.80
C LEU A 15 7.71 4.84 -16.53
N ASP A 16 7.37 3.56 -16.65
CA ASP A 16 7.60 2.57 -15.59
C ASP A 16 8.98 1.92 -15.82
N ILE A 17 9.92 2.19 -14.91
CA ILE A 17 11.27 1.57 -14.88
C ILE A 17 11.23 0.19 -14.20
N GLU A 18 10.05 -0.32 -13.83
CA GLU A 18 9.88 -1.65 -13.23
C GLU A 18 9.04 -2.54 -14.16
N GLN A 19 9.62 -3.67 -14.59
CA GLN A 19 8.87 -4.73 -15.28
C GLN A 19 7.89 -5.34 -14.27
N TYR A 20 6.65 -4.86 -14.29
CA TYR A 20 5.56 -5.50 -13.58
C TYR A 20 5.19 -6.81 -14.27
N PRO A 21 4.82 -7.86 -13.52
CA PRO A 21 4.26 -9.06 -14.11
C PRO A 21 2.97 -8.72 -14.86
N GLU A 22 2.76 -9.33 -16.03
CA GLU A 22 1.48 -9.24 -16.72
C GLU A 22 0.40 -9.92 -15.88
N TRP A 23 -0.51 -9.12 -15.33
CA TRP A 23 -1.61 -9.63 -14.52
C TRP A 23 -2.76 -10.07 -15.43
N ASN A 24 -3.14 -11.34 -15.35
CA ASN A 24 -4.41 -11.79 -15.90
C ASN A 24 -5.54 -11.28 -15.00
N LEU A 25 -6.15 -10.15 -15.37
CA LEU A 25 -7.25 -9.52 -14.64
C LEU A 25 -8.53 -10.38 -14.59
N ASN A 26 -8.58 -11.49 -15.34
CA ASN A 26 -9.68 -12.46 -15.29
C ASN A 26 -9.42 -13.63 -14.33
N ALA A 27 -8.24 -13.71 -13.72
CA ALA A 27 -7.89 -14.72 -12.74
C ALA A 27 -7.80 -14.09 -11.33
N PRO A 28 -8.10 -14.85 -10.27
CA PRO A 28 -7.89 -14.37 -8.91
C PRO A 28 -6.41 -14.04 -8.70
N LEU A 29 -6.14 -12.90 -8.07
CA LEU A 29 -4.79 -12.54 -7.67
C LEU A 29 -4.22 -13.57 -6.68
N PRO A 30 -2.90 -13.81 -6.70
CA PRO A 30 -2.28 -14.66 -5.70
C PRO A 30 -2.48 -14.08 -4.30
N ARG A 31 -2.69 -14.96 -3.31
CA ARG A 31 -2.75 -14.56 -1.91
C ARG A 31 -1.40 -14.04 -1.45
N LEU A 32 -1.42 -13.13 -0.48
CA LEU A 32 -0.20 -12.63 0.14
C LEU A 32 0.55 -13.78 0.83
N PRO A 33 1.78 -14.13 0.41
CA PRO A 33 2.51 -15.22 1.04
C PRO A 33 2.98 -14.85 2.44
N VAL A 34 3.10 -15.86 3.32
CA VAL A 34 3.84 -15.72 4.57
C VAL A 34 5.32 -16.02 4.27
N PRO A 35 6.25 -15.06 4.49
CA PRO A 35 7.66 -15.32 4.25
C PRO A 35 8.20 -16.35 5.24
N LYS A 36 9.21 -17.12 4.82
CA LYS A 36 9.93 -18.05 5.72
C LYS A 36 10.50 -17.28 6.91
N LEU A 37 10.25 -17.77 8.13
CA LEU A 37 10.75 -17.17 9.38
C LEU A 37 12.24 -16.80 9.29
N LYS A 38 13.09 -17.75 8.91
CA LYS A 38 14.54 -17.53 8.77
C LYS A 38 14.88 -16.35 7.86
N ASN A 39 14.22 -16.24 6.71
CA ASN A 39 14.47 -15.15 5.76
C ASN A 39 14.11 -13.79 6.37
N THR A 40 13.01 -13.74 7.13
CA THR A 40 12.58 -12.54 7.85
C THR A 40 13.57 -12.16 8.95
N LEU A 41 13.99 -13.11 9.77
CA LEU A 41 14.96 -12.88 10.86
C LEU A 41 16.33 -12.44 10.33
N ASP A 42 16.85 -13.10 9.29
CA ASP A 42 18.11 -12.74 8.65
C ASP A 42 18.05 -11.33 8.04
N ARG A 43 16.93 -10.98 7.40
CA ARG A 43 16.73 -9.65 6.83
C ARG A 43 16.60 -8.58 7.91
N TYR A 44 15.89 -8.88 9.00
CA TYR A 44 15.75 -8.00 10.16
C TYR A 44 17.12 -7.64 10.74
N LEU A 45 17.98 -8.63 11.00
CA LEU A 45 19.32 -8.37 11.53
C LEU A 45 20.17 -7.52 10.57
N ARG A 46 20.12 -7.77 9.26
CA ARG A 46 20.82 -6.94 8.27
C ARG A 46 20.35 -5.47 8.28
N LEU A 47 19.05 -5.23 8.48
CA LEU A 47 18.48 -3.88 8.51
C LEU A 47 18.75 -3.16 9.83
N VAL A 48 18.83 -3.89 10.94
CA VAL A 48 19.11 -3.32 12.27
C VAL A 48 20.59 -2.99 12.45
N ALA A 49 21.49 -3.81 11.90
CA ALA A 49 22.94 -3.66 12.06
C ALA A 49 23.48 -2.22 11.81
N PRO A 50 23.08 -1.48 10.75
CA PRO A 50 23.60 -0.14 10.50
C PRO A 50 22.93 0.96 11.35
N VAL A 51 21.82 0.69 12.04
CA VAL A 51 21.04 1.73 12.75
C VAL A 51 21.19 1.68 14.27
N VAL A 52 21.92 0.70 14.81
CA VAL A 52 22.12 0.54 16.26
C VAL A 52 23.61 0.42 16.61
N ALA A 53 23.94 0.72 17.87
CA ALA A 53 25.28 0.51 18.39
C ALA A 53 25.68 -0.98 18.42
N PRO A 54 26.97 -1.34 18.31
CA PRO A 54 27.41 -2.74 18.25
C PRO A 54 26.96 -3.60 19.44
N ASP A 55 26.95 -3.05 20.66
CA ASP A 55 26.51 -3.74 21.87
C ASP A 55 24.98 -3.99 21.88
N ALA A 56 24.20 -3.07 21.30
CA ALA A 56 22.77 -3.23 21.13
C ALA A 56 22.46 -4.27 20.05
N TYR A 57 23.19 -4.24 18.93
CA TYR A 57 23.07 -5.25 17.87
C TYR A 57 23.33 -6.65 18.41
N GLU A 58 24.40 -6.84 19.19
CA GLU A 58 24.74 -8.15 19.75
C GLU A 58 23.65 -8.68 20.70
N ARG A 59 23.00 -7.79 21.47
CA ARG A 59 21.83 -8.15 22.27
C ARG A 59 20.64 -8.57 21.40
N THR A 60 20.33 -7.80 20.36
CA THR A 60 19.26 -8.12 19.41
C THR A 60 19.51 -9.44 18.70
N ARG A 61 20.75 -9.71 18.26
CA ARG A 61 21.15 -10.96 17.61
C ARG A 61 20.82 -12.16 18.48
N LYS A 62 21.20 -12.13 19.76
CA LYS A 62 20.90 -13.22 20.71
C LYS A 62 19.40 -13.44 20.90
N ILE A 63 18.60 -12.38 20.97
CA ILE A 63 17.13 -12.47 21.09
C ILE A 63 16.55 -13.12 19.83
N VAL A 64 16.99 -12.70 18.65
CA VAL A 64 16.53 -13.24 17.37
C VAL A 64 16.91 -14.72 17.20
N GLU A 65 18.13 -15.09 17.60
CA GLU A 65 18.60 -16.48 17.59
C GLU A 65 17.78 -17.37 18.53
N GLU A 66 17.49 -16.91 19.76
CA GLU A 66 16.64 -17.65 20.70
C GLU A 66 15.19 -17.75 20.22
N PHE A 67 14.65 -16.70 19.61
CA PHE A 67 13.30 -16.70 19.05
C PHE A 67 13.17 -17.68 17.87
N GLY A 68 14.17 -17.72 16.99
CA GLY A 68 14.18 -18.53 15.77
C GLY A 68 14.80 -19.92 15.91
N ARG A 69 15.21 -20.34 17.12
CA ARG A 69 15.80 -21.67 17.33
C ARG A 69 14.79 -22.79 17.03
N PRO A 70 15.26 -24.01 16.69
CA PRO A 70 14.38 -25.17 16.55
C PRO A 70 13.55 -25.42 17.82
N GLY A 71 12.23 -25.55 17.68
CA GLY A 71 11.29 -25.65 18.79
C GLY A 71 11.10 -24.35 19.59
N GLY A 72 11.64 -23.23 19.10
CA GLY A 72 11.46 -21.91 19.68
C GLY A 72 10.09 -21.31 19.42
N GLU A 73 9.82 -20.20 20.09
CA GLU A 73 8.54 -19.50 20.00
C GLU A 73 8.25 -18.99 18.59
N GLY A 74 9.29 -18.60 17.84
CA GLY A 74 9.14 -18.15 16.46
C GLY A 74 8.60 -19.21 15.52
N GLU A 75 9.01 -20.48 15.64
CA GLU A 75 8.46 -21.58 14.83
C GLU A 75 6.99 -21.84 15.16
N ARG A 76 6.63 -21.76 16.45
CA ARG A 76 5.24 -21.90 16.92
C ARG A 76 4.35 -20.80 16.34
N LEU A 77 4.79 -19.55 16.41
CA LEU A 77 4.04 -18.40 15.89
C LEU A 77 3.99 -18.40 14.36
N GLN A 78 5.07 -18.78 13.68
CA GLN A 78 5.10 -18.94 12.22
C GLN A 78 4.04 -19.93 11.75
N LYS A 79 3.94 -21.09 12.40
CA LYS A 79 2.92 -22.10 12.06
C LYS A 79 1.50 -21.56 12.24
N LEU A 80 1.23 -20.87 13.35
CA LEU A 80 -0.07 -20.24 13.59
C LEU A 80 -0.40 -19.17 12.53
N LEU A 81 0.61 -18.40 12.10
CA LEU A 81 0.46 -17.40 11.05
C LEU A 81 0.15 -18.03 9.69
N GLU A 82 0.83 -19.12 9.34
CA GLU A 82 0.57 -19.88 8.12
C GLU A 82 -0.85 -20.46 8.12
N GLU A 83 -1.28 -21.11 9.21
CA GLU A 83 -2.65 -21.62 9.38
C GLU A 83 -3.72 -20.52 9.35
N PHE A 84 -3.40 -19.34 9.88
CA PHE A 84 -4.26 -18.16 9.80
C PHE A 84 -4.36 -17.65 8.36
N ALA A 85 -3.24 -17.55 7.66
CA ALA A 85 -3.18 -17.05 6.29
C ALA A 85 -3.92 -17.94 5.28
N GLU A 86 -3.99 -19.25 5.50
CA GLU A 86 -4.79 -20.17 4.68
C GLU A 86 -6.29 -19.86 4.72
N LYS A 87 -6.77 -19.28 5.82
CA LYS A 87 -8.19 -18.97 6.07
C LYS A 87 -8.57 -17.56 5.63
N GLN A 88 -7.59 -16.72 5.30
CA GLN A 88 -7.80 -15.32 4.93
C GLN A 88 -7.53 -15.07 3.45
N LEU A 89 -8.21 -14.07 2.88
CA LEU A 89 -7.88 -13.56 1.54
C LEU A 89 -6.51 -12.85 1.55
N ASN A 90 -6.29 -12.06 2.59
CA ASN A 90 -5.02 -11.42 2.91
C ASN A 90 -4.88 -11.41 4.43
N TRP A 91 -3.82 -12.03 4.94
CA TRP A 91 -3.63 -12.25 6.37
C TRP A 91 -3.23 -11.00 7.16
N VAL A 92 -2.78 -9.93 6.49
CA VAL A 92 -2.24 -8.74 7.17
C VAL A 92 -3.16 -7.53 7.10
N THR A 93 -4.18 -7.52 6.24
CA THR A 93 -4.98 -6.30 5.97
C THR A 93 -5.55 -5.68 7.24
N ASP A 94 -6.22 -6.46 8.08
CA ASP A 94 -6.88 -5.95 9.29
C ASP A 94 -5.85 -5.48 10.31
N TRP A 95 -4.79 -6.27 10.53
CA TRP A 95 -3.69 -5.90 11.45
C TRP A 95 -2.98 -4.63 11.01
N TRP A 96 -2.68 -4.50 9.71
CA TRP A 96 -2.02 -3.33 9.16
C TRP A 96 -2.91 -2.08 9.24
N LEU A 97 -4.19 -2.22 8.95
CA LEU A 97 -5.13 -1.10 9.00
C LEU A 97 -5.27 -0.57 10.43
N ASP A 98 -5.37 -1.46 11.41
CA ASP A 98 -5.44 -1.10 12.82
C ASP A 98 -4.13 -0.46 13.30
N ASP A 99 -2.99 -1.15 13.13
CA ASP A 99 -1.69 -0.73 13.64
C ASP A 99 -1.19 0.58 12.98
N MET A 100 -1.32 0.69 11.65
CA MET A 100 -0.79 1.85 10.93
C MET A 100 -1.71 3.08 11.00
N TYR A 101 -3.03 2.91 11.14
CA TYR A 101 -3.99 4.01 11.04
C TYR A 101 -4.99 4.06 12.19
N LEU A 102 -5.85 3.04 12.34
CA LEU A 102 -7.06 3.18 13.16
C LEU A 102 -6.77 3.29 14.66
N MET A 103 -5.65 2.74 15.12
CA MET A 103 -5.22 2.85 16.52
C MET A 103 -4.26 4.02 16.78
N ASN A 104 -3.87 4.78 15.75
CA ASN A 104 -2.99 5.92 15.93
C ASN A 104 -3.78 7.13 16.47
N PRO A 105 -3.48 7.62 17.70
CA PRO A 105 -4.25 8.71 18.31
C PRO A 105 -3.85 10.10 17.80
N LEU A 106 -2.82 10.20 16.95
CA LEU A 106 -2.36 11.48 16.44
C LEU A 106 -3.41 12.11 15.52
N PRO A 107 -3.54 13.45 15.53
CA PRO A 107 -4.44 14.15 14.62
C PRO A 107 -4.15 13.80 13.15
N LEU A 108 -5.20 13.58 12.36
CA LEU A 108 -5.04 13.22 10.94
C LEU A 108 -4.24 14.25 10.12
N PRO A 109 -4.45 15.58 10.27
CA PRO A 109 -3.65 16.56 9.55
C PRO A 109 -2.17 16.43 9.93
N ILE A 110 -1.29 16.55 8.93
CA ILE A 110 0.18 16.44 9.07
C ILE A 110 0.67 15.01 9.36
N ASN A 111 0.06 14.29 10.30
CA ASN A 111 0.58 13.00 10.77
C ASN A 111 0.18 11.81 9.89
N SER A 112 -1.00 11.86 9.25
CA SER A 112 -1.55 10.70 8.51
C SER A 112 -2.06 11.06 7.12
N SER A 113 -2.82 12.15 6.98
CA SER A 113 -3.42 12.53 5.69
C SER A 113 -2.41 13.25 4.79
N PRO A 114 -1.91 12.63 3.71
CA PRO A 114 -1.04 13.31 2.77
C PRO A 114 -1.82 14.36 1.96
N GLY A 115 -1.16 15.48 1.64
CA GLY A 115 -1.73 16.53 0.79
C GLY A 115 -1.16 16.47 -0.63
N MET A 116 -2.01 16.75 -1.64
CA MET A 116 -1.58 17.00 -3.02
C MET A 116 -1.99 18.42 -3.41
N VAL A 117 -1.05 19.17 -3.99
CA VAL A 117 -1.29 20.54 -4.45
C VAL A 117 -1.45 20.53 -5.98
N PHE A 118 -2.61 20.98 -6.46
CA PHE A 118 -2.85 21.14 -7.90
C PHE A 118 -2.12 22.36 -8.47
N PRO A 119 -1.94 22.43 -9.81
CA PRO A 119 -1.44 23.63 -10.47
C PRO A 119 -2.17 24.89 -9.98
N ARG A 120 -1.41 25.96 -9.79
CA ARG A 120 -1.96 27.22 -9.29
C ARG A 120 -2.94 27.81 -10.32
N HIS A 121 -4.17 28.05 -9.88
CA HIS A 121 -5.18 28.79 -10.65
C HIS A 121 -5.38 30.19 -10.07
N SER A 122 -5.45 31.21 -10.93
CA SER A 122 -5.78 32.58 -10.55
C SER A 122 -7.24 32.88 -10.87
N PHE A 123 -8.03 33.28 -9.87
CA PHE A 123 -9.42 33.66 -10.04
C PHE A 123 -9.59 35.17 -9.88
N ILE A 124 -10.20 35.82 -10.86
CA ILE A 124 -10.46 37.27 -10.84
C ILE A 124 -11.81 37.57 -10.16
N SER A 125 -12.72 36.58 -10.09
CA SER A 125 -14.03 36.73 -9.46
C SER A 125 -14.53 35.42 -8.85
N SER A 126 -15.44 35.51 -7.88
CA SER A 126 -16.11 34.34 -7.29
C SER A 126 -16.83 33.50 -8.34
N ARG A 127 -17.37 34.10 -9.41
CA ARG A 127 -18.00 33.37 -10.52
C ARG A 127 -17.02 32.45 -11.25
N GLN A 128 -15.76 32.86 -11.44
CA GLN A 128 -14.73 32.01 -12.05
C GLN A 128 -14.33 30.86 -11.11
N GLN A 129 -14.18 31.13 -9.81
CA GLN A 129 -13.90 30.10 -8.81
C GLN A 129 -15.02 29.03 -8.76
N LEU A 130 -16.29 29.46 -8.77
CA LEU A 130 -17.44 28.56 -8.79
C LEU A 130 -17.51 27.73 -10.07
N ARG A 131 -17.21 28.33 -11.24
CA ARG A 131 -17.13 27.57 -12.50
C ARG A 131 -16.04 26.51 -12.46
N PHE A 132 -14.87 26.83 -11.91
CA PHE A 132 -13.79 25.86 -11.75
C PHE A 132 -14.18 24.73 -10.79
N ALA A 133 -14.78 25.04 -9.64
CA ALA A 133 -15.28 24.04 -8.71
C ALA A 133 -16.34 23.12 -9.36
N ALA A 134 -17.27 23.68 -10.13
CA ALA A 134 -18.26 22.90 -10.86
C ALA A 134 -17.62 21.97 -11.90
N GLN A 135 -16.60 22.43 -12.63
CA GLN A 135 -15.84 21.61 -13.57
C GLN A 135 -15.08 20.48 -12.87
N LEU A 136 -14.46 20.75 -11.71
CA LEU A 136 -13.79 19.74 -10.90
C LEU A 136 -14.76 18.66 -10.43
N ILE A 137 -15.92 19.05 -9.89
CA ILE A 137 -16.95 18.12 -9.45
C ILE A 137 -17.45 17.28 -10.63
N SER A 138 -17.73 17.91 -11.77
CA SER A 138 -18.14 17.19 -13.00
C SER A 138 -17.11 16.14 -13.42
N GLY A 139 -15.82 16.50 -13.44
CA GLY A 139 -14.75 15.56 -13.78
C GLY A 139 -14.60 14.41 -12.78
N ILE A 140 -14.81 14.66 -11.48
CA ILE A 140 -14.82 13.61 -10.45
C ILE A 140 -16.00 12.65 -10.67
N LEU A 141 -17.18 13.17 -11.03
CA LEU A 141 -18.36 12.35 -11.32
C LEU A 141 -18.16 11.51 -12.60
N ASP A 142 -17.59 12.08 -13.65
CA ASP A 142 -17.24 11.34 -14.87
C ASP A 142 -16.28 10.18 -14.55
N TYR A 143 -15.28 10.42 -13.69
CA TYR A 143 -14.36 9.37 -13.24
C TYR A 143 -15.07 8.31 -12.38
N LYS A 144 -15.99 8.71 -11.51
CA LYS A 144 -16.81 7.76 -10.74
C LYS A 144 -17.63 6.86 -11.66
N THR A 145 -18.24 7.38 -12.73
CA THR A 145 -18.97 6.56 -13.70
C THR A 145 -18.07 5.50 -14.34
N ILE A 146 -16.80 5.83 -14.64
CA ILE A 146 -15.82 4.85 -15.14
C ILE A 146 -15.60 3.74 -14.09
N LEU A 147 -15.42 4.08 -12.82
CA LEU A 147 -15.23 3.08 -11.75
C LEU A 147 -16.46 2.17 -11.57
N ASP A 148 -17.66 2.74 -11.55
CA ASP A 148 -18.90 1.99 -11.33
C ASP A 148 -19.19 1.01 -12.49
N THR A 149 -18.89 1.43 -13.73
CA THR A 149 -19.04 0.57 -14.92
C THR A 149 -18.02 -0.57 -14.94
N LEU A 150 -16.80 -0.35 -14.42
CA LEU A 150 -15.80 -1.40 -14.26
C LEU A 150 -16.18 -2.37 -13.12
N GLN A 151 -16.70 -1.90 -11.98
CA GLN A 151 -17.18 -2.76 -10.89
C GLN A 151 -18.33 -3.69 -11.34
N SER A 152 -19.20 -3.21 -12.22
CA SER A 152 -20.30 -4.00 -12.80
C SER A 152 -19.80 -5.21 -13.60
N PHE A 153 -18.59 -5.16 -14.15
CA PHE A 153 -17.97 -6.28 -14.88
C PHE A 153 -17.40 -7.36 -13.94
N PHE A 154 -17.03 -7.00 -12.71
CA PHE A 154 -16.44 -7.92 -11.72
C PHE A 154 -17.47 -8.56 -10.77
N LEU A 155 -18.66 -7.98 -10.60
CA LEU A 155 -19.71 -8.50 -9.71
C LEU A 155 -20.71 -9.46 -10.39
N VAL A 156 -20.60 -9.68 -11.71
CA VAL A 156 -21.53 -10.52 -12.50
C VAL A 156 -20.85 -11.82 -13.01
N ARG A 157 -19.69 -12.21 -12.48
CA ARG A 157 -19.06 -13.50 -12.79
C ARG A 157 -18.52 -14.22 -11.56
#